data_AF-A0A167DW14-F1
#
_entry.id   AF-A0A167DW14-F1
#
_cell.length_a   1.000
_cell.length_b   1.000
_cell.length_c   1.000
_cell.angle_alpha   90.00
_cell.angle_beta   90.00
_cell.angle_gamma   90.00
#
_symmetry.space_group_name_H-M   'P 1'
#
loop_
_entity.id
_entity.type
_entity.pdbx_description
1 polymer ?
#
loop_
_entity_poly.entity_id
_entity_poly.type
_entity_poly.pdbx_seq_one_letter_code
_entity_poly.pdbx_strand_id
1 'polypeptide(L)'
;MELIFIRHAQGEHTVNLPVSLDIRNPGLTKTGIEQSRILANKFILKPEDIVIVSPTRRTIETANIFINEEKIKKYISPLIGPRMFPQNPEWLTLACDEIYCSGDIEELYKEFEVVDFNEDLWTEGINTINERLFEELVERFIDWIKTFETTVYLITHDGTINNYRQILEERNLTRTDFLKETEWYKVIL
;
A
#
# COMPACT_ATOMS: atom_id res chain seq x y z
N MET A 1 2.54 15.01 12.69
CA MET A 1 3.01 14.64 11.34
C MET A 1 1.82 14.32 10.44
N GLU A 2 1.99 14.21 9.13
CA GLU A 2 0.89 13.83 8.21
C GLU A 2 1.16 12.46 7.58
N LEU A 3 0.14 11.59 7.59
CA LEU A 3 0.12 10.34 6.82
C LEU A 3 -0.85 10.48 5.66
N ILE A 4 -0.39 10.23 4.44
CA ILE A 4 -1.21 10.31 3.22
C ILE A 4 -1.30 8.92 2.63
N PHE A 5 -2.42 8.25 2.87
CA PHE A 5 -2.74 6.97 2.27
C PHE A 5 -3.25 7.17 0.85
N ILE A 6 -2.70 6.44 -0.10
CA ILE A 6 -3.04 6.53 -1.53
C ILE A 6 -3.36 5.13 -2.01
N ARG A 7 -4.55 4.95 -2.61
CA ARG A 7 -4.84 3.70 -3.32
C ARG A 7 -4.07 3.67 -4.63
N HIS A 8 -3.47 2.53 -4.96
CA HIS A 8 -2.80 2.33 -6.25
C HIS A 8 -3.70 2.70 -7.45
N ALA A 9 -3.07 3.05 -8.56
CA ALA A 9 -3.79 3.33 -9.79
C ALA A 9 -4.38 2.05 -10.42
N GLN A 10 -5.21 2.19 -11.45
CA GLN A 10 -5.91 1.07 -12.07
C GLN A 10 -4.93 -0.03 -12.51
N GLY A 11 -5.06 -1.19 -11.87
CA GLY A 11 -4.33 -2.40 -12.21
C GLY A 11 -5.10 -3.27 -13.20
N GLU A 12 -4.40 -4.19 -13.86
CA GLU A 12 -5.01 -5.18 -14.76
C GLU A 12 -6.13 -5.98 -14.07
N HIS A 13 -5.98 -6.21 -12.76
CA HIS A 13 -6.94 -6.98 -11.96
C HIS A 13 -8.29 -6.27 -11.74
N THR A 14 -8.42 -4.96 -11.98
CA THR A 14 -9.68 -4.23 -11.74
C THR A 14 -10.53 -4.01 -13.00
N VAL A 15 -10.07 -4.47 -14.17
CA VAL A 15 -10.72 -4.18 -15.46
C VAL A 15 -11.82 -5.18 -15.83
N ASN A 16 -11.62 -6.47 -15.55
CA ASN A 16 -12.53 -7.54 -16.00
C ASN A 16 -12.89 -8.50 -14.86
N LEU A 17 -13.52 -7.93 -13.84
CA LEU A 17 -13.93 -8.68 -12.65
C LEU A 17 -15.07 -9.67 -12.98
N PRO A 18 -15.08 -10.87 -12.36
CA PRO A 18 -14.10 -11.36 -11.39
C PRO A 18 -12.89 -12.06 -12.03
N VAL A 19 -12.89 -12.28 -13.35
CA VAL A 19 -11.87 -13.11 -14.04
C VAL A 19 -10.45 -12.56 -13.85
N SER A 20 -10.30 -11.24 -13.84
CA SER A 20 -9.00 -10.59 -13.69
C SER A 20 -8.38 -10.70 -12.29
N LEU A 21 -9.09 -11.25 -11.29
CA LEU A 21 -8.57 -11.47 -9.94
C LEU A 21 -7.52 -12.59 -9.86
N ASP A 22 -7.45 -13.46 -10.87
CA ASP A 22 -6.48 -14.57 -10.94
C ASP A 22 -5.14 -14.17 -11.58
N ILE A 23 -5.01 -12.90 -12.02
CA ILE A 23 -3.77 -12.37 -12.55
C ILE A 23 -2.79 -12.17 -11.39
N ARG A 24 -1.70 -12.95 -11.36
CA ARG A 24 -0.61 -12.78 -10.40
C ARG A 24 0.20 -11.53 -10.68
N ASN A 25 0.57 -10.80 -9.63
CA ASN A 25 1.36 -9.57 -9.71
C ASN A 25 0.89 -8.62 -10.84
N PRO A 26 -0.40 -8.24 -10.86
CA PRO A 26 -0.96 -7.43 -11.93
C PRO A 26 -0.23 -6.08 -11.99
N GLY A 27 0.11 -5.66 -13.20
CA GLY A 27 0.69 -4.33 -13.46
C GLY A 27 -0.40 -3.26 -13.60
N LEU A 28 0.02 -2.04 -13.84
CA LEU A 28 -0.86 -0.93 -14.20
C LEU A 28 -1.34 -1.06 -15.65
N THR A 29 -2.59 -0.68 -15.87
CA THR A 29 -3.11 -0.48 -17.23
C THR A 29 -2.62 0.84 -17.81
N LYS A 30 -2.89 1.09 -19.10
CA LYS A 30 -2.65 2.42 -19.69
C LYS A 30 -3.38 3.53 -18.94
N THR A 31 -4.60 3.25 -18.46
CA THR A 31 -5.36 4.18 -17.60
C THR A 31 -4.68 4.36 -16.26
N GLY A 32 -4.19 3.28 -15.63
CA GLY A 32 -3.46 3.36 -14.36
C GLY A 32 -2.17 4.19 -14.44
N ILE A 33 -1.42 4.05 -15.53
CA ILE A 33 -0.25 4.87 -15.80
C ILE A 33 -0.62 6.35 -15.85
N GLU A 34 -1.69 6.71 -16.57
CA GLU A 34 -2.12 8.11 -16.68
C GLU A 34 -2.67 8.66 -15.35
N GLN A 35 -3.45 7.86 -14.62
CA GLN A 35 -3.89 8.20 -13.28
C GLN A 35 -2.70 8.51 -12.34
N SER A 36 -1.61 7.75 -12.45
CA SER A 36 -0.40 7.96 -11.64
C SER A 36 0.32 9.27 -12.00
N ARG A 37 0.36 9.65 -13.29
CA ARG A 37 0.88 10.96 -13.72
C ARG A 37 0.04 12.12 -13.21
N ILE A 38 -1.29 11.98 -13.27
CA ILE A 38 -2.23 12.98 -12.75
C ILE A 38 -2.06 13.11 -11.23
N LEU A 39 -1.86 11.99 -10.52
CA LEU A 39 -1.60 11.97 -9.08
C LEU A 39 -0.33 12.77 -8.74
N ALA A 40 0.75 12.62 -9.51
CA ALA A 40 2.00 13.37 -9.30
C ALA A 40 1.79 14.90 -9.35
N ASN A 41 0.81 15.39 -10.12
CA ASN A 41 0.48 16.81 -10.19
C ASN A 41 -0.32 17.32 -8.99
N LYS A 42 -0.86 16.44 -8.14
CA LYS A 42 -1.66 16.81 -6.95
C LYS A 42 -0.79 17.11 -5.73
N PHE A 43 0.46 16.65 -5.72
CA PHE A 43 1.36 16.75 -4.58
C PHE A 43 2.69 17.35 -4.99
N ILE A 44 3.27 18.16 -4.11
CA ILE A 44 4.64 18.65 -4.25
C ILE A 44 5.43 18.00 -3.12
N LEU A 45 6.15 16.93 -3.44
CA LEU A 45 6.96 16.21 -2.46
C LEU A 45 8.19 17.06 -2.12
N LYS A 46 8.50 17.10 -0.83
CA LYS A 46 9.72 17.72 -0.33
C LYS A 46 10.82 16.66 -0.17
N PRO A 47 12.11 17.03 -0.26
CA PRO A 47 13.21 16.07 -0.10
C PRO A 47 13.20 15.28 1.22
N GLU A 48 12.64 15.86 2.28
CA GLU A 48 12.46 15.24 3.59
C GLU A 48 11.23 14.32 3.68
N ASP A 49 10.31 14.34 2.71
CA ASP A 49 9.14 13.47 2.71
C ASP A 49 9.57 12.01 2.46
N ILE A 50 8.76 11.08 2.97
CA ILE A 50 9.00 9.64 2.85
C ILE A 50 7.88 9.01 2.02
N VAL A 51 8.23 8.04 1.18
CA VAL A 51 7.23 7.20 0.51
C VAL A 51 7.41 5.74 0.91
N ILE A 52 6.33 5.12 1.38
CA ILE A 52 6.29 3.70 1.73
C ILE A 52 5.29 3.01 0.82
N VAL A 53 5.69 1.89 0.24
CA VAL A 53 4.91 1.20 -0.80
C VAL A 53 4.63 -0.24 -0.41
N SER A 54 3.42 -0.71 -0.73
CA SER A 54 3.09 -2.13 -0.69
C SER A 54 3.97 -2.94 -1.64
N PRO A 55 4.34 -4.19 -1.30
CA PRO A 55 5.13 -5.06 -2.17
C PRO A 55 4.34 -5.72 -3.30
N THR A 56 3.49 -4.96 -3.99
CA THR A 56 2.80 -5.43 -5.21
C THR A 56 3.27 -4.64 -6.42
N ARG A 57 3.28 -5.26 -7.60
CA ARG A 57 3.73 -4.60 -8.83
C ARG A 57 2.97 -3.28 -9.10
N ARG A 58 1.63 -3.29 -9.01
CA ARG A 58 0.79 -2.11 -9.23
C ARG A 58 1.07 -0.95 -8.28
N THR A 59 1.40 -1.21 -7.01
CA THR A 59 1.72 -0.15 -6.03
C THR A 59 3.11 0.41 -6.30
N ILE A 60 4.09 -0.44 -6.64
CA ILE A 60 5.44 -0.03 -7.02
C ILE A 60 5.43 0.81 -8.31
N GLU A 61 4.72 0.35 -9.35
CA GLU A 61 4.57 1.11 -10.59
C GLU A 61 3.84 2.45 -10.36
N THR A 62 2.80 2.46 -9.50
CA THR A 62 2.13 3.72 -9.11
C THR A 62 3.12 4.67 -8.45
N ALA A 63 3.91 4.17 -7.49
CA ALA A 63 4.89 4.95 -6.76
C ALA A 63 5.99 5.51 -7.67
N ASN A 64 6.53 4.69 -8.56
CA ASN A 64 7.62 5.12 -9.45
C ASN A 64 7.18 6.16 -10.48
N ILE A 65 5.90 6.20 -10.86
CA ILE A 65 5.35 7.28 -11.70
C ILE A 65 4.98 8.50 -10.86
N PHE A 66 4.49 8.29 -9.63
CA PHE A 66 4.13 9.36 -8.69
C PHE A 66 5.35 10.16 -8.21
N ILE A 67 6.45 9.48 -7.91
CA ILE A 67 7.67 10.07 -7.37
C ILE A 67 8.53 10.55 -8.53
N ASN A 68 8.35 11.81 -8.92
CA ASN A 68 9.14 12.45 -9.98
C ASN A 68 10.55 12.89 -9.52
N GLU A 69 10.87 12.76 -8.23
CA GLU A 69 12.12 13.27 -7.62
C GLU A 69 13.02 12.14 -7.10
N GLU A 70 14.26 12.09 -7.59
CA GLU A 70 15.21 10.99 -7.28
C GLU A 70 15.66 10.95 -5.81
N LYS A 71 15.55 12.06 -5.08
CA LYS A 71 16.08 12.18 -3.70
C LYS A 71 15.11 11.71 -2.62
N ILE A 72 13.85 11.44 -2.97
CA ILE A 72 12.84 11.00 -2.01
C ILE A 72 13.22 9.62 -1.49
N LYS A 73 13.26 9.47 -0.16
CA LYS A 73 13.55 8.18 0.44
C LYS A 73 12.33 7.26 0.30
N LYS A 74 12.57 6.07 -0.24
CA LYS A 74 11.53 5.08 -0.53
C LYS A 74 11.73 3.83 0.31
N TYR A 75 10.66 3.38 0.94
CA TYR A 75 10.61 2.12 1.66
C TYR A 75 9.53 1.21 1.09
N ILE A 76 9.67 -0.08 1.36
CA ILE A 76 8.72 -1.10 0.95
C ILE A 76 8.49 -2.07 2.11
N SER A 77 7.23 -2.35 2.41
CA SER A 77 6.89 -3.16 3.59
C SER A 77 5.59 -3.95 3.39
N PRO A 78 5.54 -5.24 3.78
CA PRO A 78 4.33 -6.04 3.70
C PRO A 78 3.22 -5.53 4.63
N LEU A 79 3.53 -4.68 5.61
CA LEU A 79 2.54 -4.10 6.54
C LEU A 79 1.56 -3.12 5.88
N ILE A 80 1.82 -2.72 4.64
CA ILE A 80 0.85 -2.02 3.80
C ILE A 80 0.50 -2.81 2.54
N GLY A 81 0.70 -4.14 2.58
CA GLY A 81 0.26 -5.10 1.58
C GLY A 81 -1.26 -5.15 1.41
N PRO A 82 -1.80 -5.98 0.51
CA PRO A 82 -3.24 -6.22 0.42
C PRO A 82 -3.79 -6.81 1.72
N ARG A 83 -4.90 -6.24 2.21
CA ARG A 83 -5.69 -6.81 3.32
C ARG A 83 -7.17 -6.58 3.05
N MET A 84 -7.97 -7.61 3.25
CA MET A 84 -9.42 -7.53 3.09
C MET A 84 -10.05 -6.64 4.17
N PHE A 85 -11.17 -6.00 3.82
CA PHE A 85 -11.95 -5.21 4.76
C PHE A 85 -13.47 -5.38 4.54
N PRO A 86 -14.26 -5.65 5.60
CA PRO A 86 -13.80 -6.17 6.89
C PRO A 86 -13.02 -7.48 6.74
N GLN A 87 -12.14 -7.79 7.69
CA GLN A 87 -11.36 -9.03 7.67
C GLN A 87 -12.29 -10.25 7.87
N ASN A 88 -12.13 -11.28 7.04
CA ASN A 88 -12.79 -12.57 7.21
C ASN A 88 -11.76 -13.71 7.12
N PRO A 89 -11.48 -14.44 8.22
CA PRO A 89 -10.51 -15.54 8.23
C PRO A 89 -10.85 -16.73 7.32
N GLU A 90 -12.12 -16.88 6.89
CA GLU A 90 -12.53 -17.96 6.00
C GLU A 90 -12.23 -17.69 4.53
N TRP A 91 -11.85 -16.44 4.19
CA TRP A 91 -11.58 -16.04 2.81
C TRP A 91 -10.11 -16.26 2.47
N LEU A 92 -9.87 -16.78 1.27
CA LEU A 92 -8.54 -17.02 0.75
C LEU A 92 -7.98 -15.78 0.08
N THR A 93 -6.67 -15.57 0.21
CA THR A 93 -5.93 -14.56 -0.56
C THR A 93 -6.05 -14.90 -2.06
N LEU A 94 -6.46 -13.90 -2.84
CA LEU A 94 -6.55 -14.01 -4.29
C LEU A 94 -5.17 -13.90 -4.93
N ALA A 95 -5.00 -14.47 -6.13
CA ALA A 95 -3.71 -14.46 -6.83
C ALA A 95 -3.21 -13.03 -7.11
N CYS A 96 -4.11 -12.08 -7.33
CA CYS A 96 -3.77 -10.66 -7.49
C CYS A 96 -3.23 -9.99 -6.22
N ASP A 97 -3.47 -10.58 -5.05
CA ASP A 97 -3.05 -10.08 -3.75
C ASP A 97 -1.79 -10.78 -3.20
N GLU A 98 -1.22 -11.71 -3.97
CA GLU A 98 0.15 -12.17 -3.75
C GLU A 98 1.12 -10.98 -3.85
N ILE A 99 2.07 -10.92 -2.92
CA ILE A 99 3.12 -9.90 -2.88
C ILE A 99 4.44 -10.49 -3.39
N TYR A 100 5.36 -9.61 -3.80
CA TYR A 100 6.75 -10.01 -4.00
C TYR A 100 7.41 -10.38 -2.68
N CYS A 101 8.28 -11.39 -2.70
CA CYS A 101 9.15 -11.66 -1.56
C CYS A 101 10.25 -10.58 -1.45
N SER A 102 10.85 -10.44 -0.26
CA SER A 102 11.88 -9.42 -0.02
C SER A 102 13.08 -9.56 -0.96
N GLY A 103 13.53 -10.79 -1.25
CA GLY A 103 14.64 -11.04 -2.17
C GLY A 103 14.37 -10.55 -3.60
N ASP A 104 13.17 -10.80 -4.13
CA ASP A 104 12.77 -10.31 -5.45
C ASP A 104 12.74 -8.77 -5.47
N ILE A 105 12.27 -8.15 -4.37
CA ILE A 105 12.25 -6.69 -4.24
C ILE A 105 13.66 -6.10 -4.26
N GLU A 106 14.59 -6.66 -3.49
CA GLU A 106 15.98 -6.19 -3.43
C GLU A 106 16.71 -6.35 -4.78
N GLU A 107 16.37 -7.39 -5.55
CA GLU A 107 16.94 -7.61 -6.87
C GLU A 107 16.36 -6.65 -7.93
N LEU A 108 15.04 -6.52 -7.97
CA LEU A 108 14.31 -5.82 -9.04
C LEU A 108 14.13 -4.32 -8.80
N TYR A 109 14.07 -3.88 -7.53
CA TYR A 109 13.66 -2.54 -7.14
C TYR A 109 14.64 -1.90 -6.13
N LYS A 110 15.88 -1.72 -6.58
CA LYS A 110 17.03 -1.24 -5.78
C LYS A 110 16.86 0.15 -5.18
N GLU A 111 15.89 0.92 -5.67
CA GLU A 111 15.55 2.23 -5.15
C GLU A 111 14.73 2.19 -3.84
N PHE A 112 14.23 1.00 -3.43
CA PHE A 112 13.49 0.83 -2.19
C PHE A 112 14.33 0.16 -1.11
N GLU A 113 14.26 0.70 0.10
CA GLU A 113 14.78 0.05 1.30
C GLU A 113 13.69 -0.87 1.89
N VAL A 114 14.01 -2.16 2.04
CA VAL A 114 13.13 -3.17 2.63
C VAL A 114 12.98 -2.89 4.12
N VAL A 115 11.73 -2.75 4.58
CA VAL A 115 11.41 -2.57 6.00
C VAL A 115 10.61 -3.73 6.50
N ASP A 116 11.21 -4.45 7.44
CA ASP A 116 10.66 -5.68 8.00
C ASP A 116 10.38 -5.57 9.51
N PHE A 117 9.16 -5.92 9.88
CA PHE A 117 8.71 -6.02 11.27
C PHE A 117 8.40 -7.47 11.68
N ASN A 118 8.30 -8.36 10.69
CA ASN A 118 7.99 -9.78 10.80
C ASN A 118 8.27 -10.47 9.45
N GLU A 119 9.31 -11.31 9.42
CA GLU A 119 9.81 -12.00 8.22
C GLU A 119 8.74 -12.86 7.53
N ASP A 120 7.84 -13.48 8.30
CA ASP A 120 6.78 -14.34 7.77
C ASP A 120 5.82 -13.56 6.85
N LEU A 121 5.66 -12.25 7.07
CA LEU A 121 4.77 -11.42 6.27
C LEU A 121 5.24 -11.22 4.84
N TRP A 122 6.54 -11.39 4.55
CA TRP A 122 7.05 -11.37 3.18
C TRP A 122 6.66 -12.60 2.37
N THR A 123 6.21 -13.65 3.05
CA THR A 123 5.73 -14.89 2.42
C THR A 123 4.21 -14.99 2.46
N GLU A 124 3.59 -14.69 3.61
CA GLU A 124 2.16 -14.92 3.81
C GLU A 124 1.30 -13.68 3.50
N GLY A 125 1.87 -12.48 3.64
CA GLY A 125 1.17 -11.21 3.52
C GLY A 125 0.26 -10.89 4.71
N ILE A 126 -0.07 -9.61 4.90
CA ILE A 126 -0.96 -9.20 6.01
C ILE A 126 -2.42 -9.62 5.85
N ASN A 127 -2.81 -10.19 4.69
CA ASN A 127 -4.18 -10.66 4.50
C ASN A 127 -4.49 -11.94 5.28
N THR A 128 -3.47 -12.71 5.67
CA THR A 128 -3.64 -14.02 6.33
C THR A 128 -3.65 -13.93 7.86
N ILE A 129 -3.09 -12.86 8.42
CA ILE A 129 -2.97 -12.71 9.87
C ILE A 129 -4.27 -12.22 10.52
N ASN A 130 -4.50 -12.68 11.75
CA ASN A 130 -5.65 -12.26 12.55
C ASN A 130 -5.59 -10.78 12.95
N GLU A 131 -6.74 -10.20 13.30
CA GLU A 131 -6.88 -8.78 13.63
C GLU A 131 -5.94 -8.33 14.76
N ARG A 132 -5.85 -9.11 15.83
CA ARG A 132 -5.00 -8.78 16.98
C ARG A 132 -3.53 -8.66 16.59
N LEU A 133 -3.00 -9.64 15.85
CA LEU A 133 -1.60 -9.59 15.39
C LEU A 133 -1.38 -8.42 14.41
N PHE A 134 -2.37 -8.15 13.56
CA PHE A 134 -2.31 -7.01 12.65
C PHE A 134 -2.25 -5.67 13.41
N GLU A 135 -3.12 -5.46 14.40
CA GLU A 135 -3.11 -4.28 15.28
C GLU A 135 -1.75 -4.10 15.97
N GLU A 136 -1.23 -5.15 16.62
CA GLU A 136 0.07 -5.11 17.32
C GLU A 136 1.23 -4.74 16.37
N LEU A 137 1.22 -5.21 15.12
CA LEU A 137 2.24 -4.88 14.12
C LEU A 137 2.07 -3.47 13.54
N VAL A 138 0.83 -3.04 13.29
CA VAL A 138 0.53 -1.68 12.81
C VAL A 138 0.93 -0.64 13.84
N GLU A 139 0.70 -0.87 15.13
CA GLU A 139 1.15 0.05 16.18
C GLU A 139 2.67 0.27 16.13
N ARG A 140 3.45 -0.81 16.05
CA ARG A 140 4.92 -0.74 15.92
C ARG A 140 5.36 -0.03 14.64
N PHE A 141 4.66 -0.26 13.53
CA PHE A 141 4.94 0.37 12.26
C PHE A 141 4.65 1.87 12.27
N ILE A 142 3.52 2.27 12.87
CA ILE A 142 3.16 3.67 13.05
C ILE A 142 4.16 4.37 13.98
N ASP A 143 4.61 3.74 15.06
CA ASP A 143 5.63 4.31 15.95
C ASP A 143 6.98 4.50 15.24
N TRP A 144 7.36 3.56 14.37
CA TRP A 144 8.53 3.74 13.50
C TRP A 144 8.32 4.90 12.50
N ILE A 145 7.16 5.00 11.86
CA ILE A 145 6.83 6.11 10.96
C ILE A 145 6.96 7.47 11.67
N LYS A 146 6.52 7.56 12.94
CA LYS A 146 6.64 8.79 13.75
C LYS A 146 8.06 9.30 13.91
N THR A 147 9.07 8.43 13.79
CA THR A 147 10.49 8.83 13.90
C THR A 147 10.98 9.71 12.74
N PHE A 148 10.24 9.79 11.62
CA PHE A 148 10.64 10.60 10.47
C PHE A 148 10.33 12.10 10.63
N GLU A 149 9.42 12.47 11.54
CA GLU A 149 9.03 13.87 11.81
C GLU A 149 8.64 14.69 10.55
N THR A 150 8.17 14.01 9.50
CA THR A 150 7.87 14.57 8.16
C THR A 150 6.56 14.00 7.61
N THR A 151 6.16 14.39 6.39
CA THR A 151 5.01 13.79 5.72
C THR A 151 5.38 12.43 5.14
N VAL A 152 4.52 11.44 5.35
CA VAL A 152 4.72 10.07 4.86
C VAL A 152 3.58 9.68 3.94
N TYR A 153 3.91 9.34 2.70
CA TYR A 153 2.96 8.85 1.70
C TYR A 153 2.96 7.32 1.70
N LEU A 154 1.80 6.70 1.87
CA LEU A 154 1.63 5.25 1.90
C LEU A 154 0.84 4.82 0.66
N ILE A 155 1.48 4.14 -0.29
CA ILE A 155 0.84 3.68 -1.53
C ILE A 155 0.45 2.21 -1.39
N THR A 156 -0.85 1.96 -1.30
CA THR A 156 -1.43 0.70 -0.83
C THR A 156 -2.81 0.41 -1.49
N HIS A 157 -3.66 -0.35 -0.80
CA HIS A 157 -4.93 -0.91 -1.28
C HIS A 157 -6.10 -0.40 -0.45
N ASP A 158 -7.29 -0.33 -1.03
CA ASP A 158 -8.50 0.17 -0.38
C ASP A 158 -8.82 -0.53 0.95
N GLY A 159 -8.79 -1.86 0.99
CA GLY A 159 -9.04 -2.63 2.20
C GLY A 159 -8.01 -2.36 3.30
N THR A 160 -6.74 -2.25 2.95
CA THR A 160 -5.66 -1.90 3.88
C THR A 160 -5.84 -0.50 4.44
N ILE A 161 -6.19 0.48 3.59
CA ILE A 161 -6.47 1.85 4.02
C ILE A 161 -7.60 1.87 5.06
N ASN A 162 -8.68 1.14 4.83
CA ASN A 162 -9.79 1.09 5.79
C ASN A 162 -9.42 0.38 7.10
N ASN A 163 -8.61 -0.68 7.06
CA ASN A 163 -8.08 -1.31 8.27
C ASN A 163 -7.26 -0.29 9.10
N TYR A 164 -6.34 0.46 8.45
CA TYR A 164 -5.56 1.50 9.13
C TYR A 164 -6.43 2.62 9.67
N ARG A 165 -7.41 3.11 8.90
CA ARG A 165 -8.35 4.15 9.36
C ARG A 165 -9.13 3.69 10.59
N GLN A 166 -9.54 2.42 10.65
CA GLN A 166 -10.23 1.86 11.81
C GLN A 166 -9.34 1.83 13.06
N ILE A 167 -8.08 1.43 12.92
CA ILE A 167 -7.09 1.42 14.02
C ILE A 167 -6.81 2.85 14.50
N LEU A 168 -6.76 3.81 13.57
CA LEU A 168 -6.56 5.24 13.85
C LEU A 168 -7.87 5.96 14.26
N GLU A 169 -8.76 5.22 14.92
CA GLU A 169 -9.99 5.67 15.58
C GLU A 169 -11.16 6.12 14.67
N GLU A 170 -11.12 5.88 13.36
CA GLU A 170 -12.28 6.11 12.50
C GLU A 170 -13.30 4.96 12.60
N ARG A 171 -14.51 5.25 13.07
CA ARG A 171 -15.52 4.23 13.38
C ARG A 171 -16.55 4.07 12.27
N ASN A 172 -17.14 2.88 12.18
CA ASN A 172 -18.24 2.52 11.27
C ASN A 172 -17.88 2.52 9.78
N LEU A 173 -16.62 2.26 9.45
CA LEU A 173 -16.19 2.09 8.06
C LEU A 173 -16.78 0.83 7.45
N THR A 174 -17.14 0.92 6.18
CA THR A 174 -17.69 -0.17 5.38
C THR A 174 -17.01 -0.20 4.00
N ARG A 175 -17.43 -1.14 3.14
CA ARG A 175 -16.93 -1.21 1.76
C ARG A 175 -17.36 -0.03 0.89
N THR A 176 -18.38 0.75 1.29
CA THR A 176 -18.75 1.97 0.55
C THR A 176 -17.75 3.11 0.77
N ASP A 177 -16.90 2.99 1.79
CA ASP A 177 -15.88 3.97 2.14
C ASP A 177 -14.53 3.68 1.46
N PHE A 178 -14.49 2.66 0.58
CA PHE A 178 -13.30 2.36 -0.21
C PHE A 178 -12.99 3.49 -1.18
N LEU A 179 -11.75 3.97 -1.09
CA LEU A 179 -11.18 4.90 -2.06
C LEU A 179 -11.16 4.27 -3.45
N LYS A 180 -11.43 5.06 -4.49
CA LYS A 180 -11.21 4.66 -5.89
C LYS A 180 -9.73 4.76 -6.26
N GLU A 181 -9.37 4.30 -7.45
CA GLU A 181 -7.99 4.36 -7.93
C GLU A 181 -7.43 5.79 -7.87
N THR A 182 -6.23 5.94 -7.29
CA THR A 182 -5.54 7.22 -7.01
C THR A 182 -6.31 8.25 -6.17
N GLU A 183 -7.41 7.85 -5.53
CA GLU A 183 -7.94 8.58 -4.39
C GLU A 183 -7.05 8.36 -3.16
N TRP A 184 -7.11 9.33 -2.25
CA TRP A 184 -6.23 9.37 -1.09
C TRP A 184 -6.98 9.84 0.15
N TYR A 185 -6.41 9.53 1.31
CA TYR A 185 -6.93 9.88 2.63
C TYR A 185 -5.79 10.38 3.51
N LYS A 186 -6.02 11.50 4.20
CA LYS A 186 -5.02 12.11 5.08
C LYS A 186 -5.37 11.91 6.54
N VAL A 187 -4.39 11.43 7.31
CA VAL A 187 -4.43 11.38 8.78
C VAL A 187 -3.40 12.35 9.35
N ILE A 188 -3.77 13.04 10.42
CA ILE A 188 -2.86 13.88 11.20
C ILE A 188 -2.58 13.15 12.51
N LEU A 189 -1.31 12.84 12.77
CA LEU A 189 -0.82 12.22 14.01
C LEU A 189 -0.08 13.24 14.89
#